data_AF-A0A2N2IQP1-F1
#
_entry.id   AF-A0A2N2IQP1-F1
#
_cell.length_a   1.000
_cell.length_b   1.000
_cell.length_c   1.000
_cell.angle_alpha   90.00
_cell.angle_beta   90.00
_cell.angle_gamma   90.00
#
_symmetry.space_group_name_H-M   'P 1'
#
loop_
_entity.id
_entity.type
_entity.pdbx_description
1 polymer ?
#
loop_
_entity_poly.entity_id
_entity_poly.type
_entity_poly.pdbx_seq_one_letter_code
_entity_poly.pdbx_strand_id
1 'polypeptide(L)'
;MSTFFNKGLNNVECTNCGQCILVCPTGALREKIAVDEVWEAISNPKKFVVVQTAPAVRAAIGEEFGLPAGSLVTGKMAAALRRLGFDKVFDTQFTADLTIMEEGHELIKRIKNKGTLPMITSCSPGWIKYIEHFFPNYLEHLSTCKSPQQMFGAIAKTYYAQKINVKPEDMYIVSIMPCVAKKFEAQRPEMKASGFQDVDAVLTTR
;
A
#
# COMPACT_ATOMS: atom_id res chain seq x y z
N MET A 1 -24.56 -9.90 -12.46
CA MET A 1 -23.61 -10.57 -11.55
C MET A 1 -23.60 -9.78 -10.27
N SER A 2 -24.14 -10.34 -9.19
CA SER A 2 -24.22 -9.65 -7.91
C SER A 2 -23.23 -10.27 -6.93
N THR A 3 -22.80 -9.45 -5.98
CA THR A 3 -22.00 -9.83 -4.83
C THR A 3 -22.81 -10.71 -3.87
N PHE A 4 -22.14 -11.29 -2.87
CA PHE A 4 -22.76 -12.11 -1.83
C PHE A 4 -24.02 -11.42 -1.25
N PHE A 5 -25.15 -12.12 -1.24
CA PHE A 5 -26.46 -11.59 -0.84
C PHE A 5 -26.93 -10.28 -1.52
N ASN A 6 -26.48 -9.98 -2.75
CA ASN A 6 -26.79 -8.74 -3.47
C ASN A 6 -26.35 -7.45 -2.75
N LYS A 7 -25.43 -7.53 -1.79
CA LYS A 7 -24.91 -6.38 -1.04
C LYS A 7 -23.56 -5.96 -1.60
N GLY A 8 -23.31 -4.66 -1.80
CA GLY A 8 -22.01 -4.19 -2.33
C GLY A 8 -20.81 -4.74 -1.55
N LEU A 9 -19.62 -4.82 -2.16
CA LEU A 9 -18.42 -5.45 -1.57
C LEU A 9 -17.99 -4.85 -0.22
N ASN A 10 -18.37 -3.60 0.06
CA ASN A 10 -18.12 -2.95 1.35
C ASN A 10 -19.09 -3.38 2.46
N ASN A 11 -20.22 -4.01 2.09
CA ASN A 11 -21.31 -4.40 2.98
C ASN A 11 -21.40 -5.93 3.18
N VAL A 12 -20.33 -6.63 2.84
CA VAL A 12 -20.14 -8.07 3.01
C VAL A 12 -18.74 -8.31 3.57
N GLU A 13 -18.48 -9.52 4.05
CA GLU A 13 -17.23 -9.96 4.69
C GLU A 13 -16.11 -10.19 3.66
N CYS A 14 -16.03 -9.33 2.65
CA CYS A 14 -14.99 -9.33 1.63
C CYS A 14 -13.70 -8.73 2.19
N THR A 15 -12.58 -9.43 2.06
CA THR A 15 -11.26 -8.94 2.52
C THR A 15 -10.54 -8.04 1.50
N ASN A 16 -11.16 -7.74 0.35
CA ASN A 16 -10.59 -6.95 -0.74
C ASN A 16 -9.29 -7.52 -1.34
N CYS A 17 -9.03 -8.82 -1.19
CA CYS A 17 -7.79 -9.45 -1.65
C CYS A 17 -7.61 -9.45 -3.18
N GLY A 18 -8.69 -9.33 -3.94
CA GLY A 18 -8.64 -9.27 -5.41
C GLY A 18 -8.40 -10.61 -6.11
N GLN A 19 -8.40 -11.73 -5.39
CA GLN A 19 -8.23 -13.07 -6.00
C GLN A 19 -9.31 -13.38 -7.05
N CYS A 20 -10.54 -12.93 -6.81
CA CYS A 20 -11.63 -13.03 -7.80
C CYS A 20 -11.33 -12.29 -9.11
N ILE A 21 -10.56 -11.20 -9.07
CA ILE A 21 -10.17 -10.45 -10.28
C ILE A 21 -9.15 -11.24 -11.10
N LEU A 22 -8.19 -11.90 -10.43
CA LEU A 22 -7.13 -12.67 -11.10
C LEU A 22 -7.67 -13.85 -11.90
N VAL A 23 -8.73 -14.49 -11.41
CA VAL A 23 -9.36 -15.65 -12.07
C VAL A 23 -10.46 -15.27 -13.05
N CYS A 24 -10.74 -13.97 -13.26
CA CYS A 24 -11.81 -13.52 -14.12
C CYS A 24 -11.41 -13.65 -15.60
N PRO A 25 -12.04 -14.54 -16.39
CA PRO A 25 -11.60 -14.80 -17.76
C PRO A 25 -12.01 -13.71 -18.76
N THR A 26 -12.97 -12.86 -18.40
CA THR A 26 -13.57 -11.86 -19.29
C THR A 26 -13.16 -10.43 -18.98
N GLY A 27 -12.43 -10.20 -17.87
CA GLY A 27 -12.16 -8.85 -17.38
C GLY A 27 -13.40 -8.12 -16.87
N ALA A 28 -14.47 -8.85 -16.50
CA ALA A 28 -15.68 -8.30 -15.91
C ALA A 28 -15.46 -7.78 -14.48
N LEU A 29 -14.51 -8.39 -13.75
CA LEU A 29 -14.06 -7.91 -12.46
C LEU A 29 -12.80 -7.08 -12.66
N ARG A 30 -12.77 -5.88 -12.08
CA ARG A 30 -11.64 -4.94 -12.15
C ARG A 30 -11.46 -4.26 -10.81
N GLU A 31 -10.24 -3.82 -10.53
CA GLU A 31 -9.95 -2.94 -9.41
C GLU A 31 -10.54 -1.54 -9.64
N LYS A 32 -10.75 -0.80 -8.55
CA LYS A 32 -11.02 0.64 -8.64
C LYS A 32 -9.78 1.34 -9.19
N ILE A 33 -9.93 1.99 -10.34
CA ILE A 33 -8.86 2.71 -11.03
C ILE A 33 -8.60 4.04 -10.30
N ALA A 34 -7.33 4.44 -10.24
CA ALA A 34 -6.89 5.74 -9.73
C ALA A 34 -5.88 6.41 -10.70
N VAL A 35 -5.83 5.94 -11.95
CA VAL A 35 -4.88 6.40 -12.97
C VAL A 35 -5.13 7.86 -13.31
N ASP A 36 -6.39 8.25 -13.49
CA ASP A 36 -6.75 9.64 -13.83
C ASP A 36 -6.38 10.60 -12.69
N GLU A 37 -6.68 10.25 -11.44
CA GLU A 37 -6.29 11.03 -10.25
C GLU A 37 -4.77 11.22 -10.16
N VAL A 38 -3.99 10.19 -10.51
CA VAL A 38 -2.52 10.26 -10.54
C VAL A 38 -2.03 11.14 -11.69
N TRP A 39 -2.63 11.05 -12.89
CA TRP A 39 -2.29 11.93 -14.01
C TRP A 39 -2.59 13.39 -13.71
N GLU A 40 -3.72 13.68 -13.07
CA GLU A 40 -4.07 15.02 -12.59
C GLU A 40 -3.05 15.53 -11.58
N ALA A 41 -2.61 14.69 -10.63
CA ALA A 41 -1.59 15.06 -9.66
C ALA A 41 -0.23 15.36 -10.34
N ILE A 42 0.23 14.49 -11.26
CA ILE A 42 1.48 14.67 -12.02
C ILE A 42 1.44 15.94 -12.87
N SER A 43 0.29 16.25 -13.45
CA SER A 43 0.12 17.43 -14.32
C SER A 43 -0.06 18.73 -13.52
N ASN A 44 -0.19 18.66 -12.19
CA ASN A 44 -0.41 19.81 -11.34
C ASN A 44 0.92 20.40 -10.84
N PRO A 45 1.33 21.59 -11.29
CA PRO A 45 2.62 22.19 -10.92
C PRO A 45 2.71 22.61 -9.44
N LYS A 46 1.59 22.60 -8.71
CA LYS A 46 1.56 22.88 -7.26
C LYS A 46 1.79 21.64 -6.41
N LYS A 47 1.75 20.43 -7.01
CA LYS A 47 1.93 19.18 -6.27
C LYS A 47 3.34 18.66 -6.44
N PHE A 48 3.86 18.09 -5.37
CA PHE A 48 5.10 17.34 -5.36
C PHE A 48 4.75 15.84 -5.28
N VAL A 49 4.84 15.15 -6.41
CA VAL A 49 4.32 13.81 -6.59
C VAL A 49 5.42 12.77 -6.38
N VAL A 50 5.23 11.95 -5.35
CA VAL A 50 6.17 10.90 -4.98
C VAL A 50 5.54 9.55 -5.26
N VAL A 51 6.28 8.66 -5.92
CA VAL A 51 5.87 7.27 -6.09
C VAL A 51 6.73 6.34 -5.23
N GLN A 52 6.08 5.41 -4.53
CA GLN A 52 6.71 4.26 -3.88
C GLN A 52 6.31 2.96 -4.57
N THR A 53 7.24 2.02 -4.72
CA THR A 53 6.99 0.74 -5.39
C THR A 53 7.17 -0.43 -4.43
N ALA A 54 6.18 -1.33 -4.39
CA ALA A 54 6.28 -2.54 -3.59
C ALA A 54 7.35 -3.51 -4.13
N PRO A 55 7.94 -4.35 -3.26
CA PRO A 55 9.00 -5.28 -3.64
C PRO A 55 8.63 -6.18 -4.83
N ALA A 56 7.44 -6.78 -4.83
CA ALA A 56 7.03 -7.74 -5.85
C ALA A 56 6.80 -7.13 -7.24
N VAL A 57 6.54 -5.81 -7.34
CA VAL A 57 6.23 -5.14 -8.61
C VAL A 57 7.40 -5.29 -9.59
N ARG A 58 8.64 -5.14 -9.11
CA ARG A 58 9.85 -5.24 -9.94
C ARG A 58 10.12 -6.63 -10.51
N ALA A 59 9.46 -7.67 -10.00
CA ALA A 59 9.62 -9.05 -10.44
C ALA A 59 8.47 -9.51 -11.35
N ALA A 60 7.31 -8.86 -11.26
CA ALA A 60 6.10 -9.24 -12.01
C ALA A 60 5.81 -8.32 -13.20
N ILE A 61 6.07 -7.00 -13.10
CA ILE A 61 5.65 -6.04 -14.14
C ILE A 61 6.34 -6.29 -15.50
N GLY A 62 7.47 -6.99 -15.52
CA GLY A 62 8.13 -7.38 -16.77
C GLY A 62 7.30 -8.30 -17.67
N GLU A 63 6.40 -9.10 -17.09
CA GLU A 63 5.54 -10.03 -17.82
C GLU A 63 4.61 -9.30 -18.80
N GLU A 64 4.09 -8.14 -18.40
CA GLU A 64 3.25 -7.26 -19.23
C GLU A 64 4.00 -6.66 -20.44
N PHE A 65 5.34 -6.70 -20.41
CA PHE A 65 6.20 -6.26 -21.49
C PHE A 65 6.85 -7.43 -22.26
N GLY A 66 6.30 -8.64 -22.11
CA GLY A 66 6.78 -9.84 -22.82
C GLY A 66 8.09 -10.42 -22.29
N LEU A 67 8.52 -10.03 -21.08
CA LEU A 67 9.68 -10.65 -20.42
C LEU A 67 9.25 -11.92 -19.67
N PRO A 68 10.16 -12.90 -19.48
CA PRO A 68 9.87 -14.10 -18.69
C PRO A 68 9.43 -13.77 -17.26
N ALA A 69 8.53 -14.58 -16.70
CA ALA A 69 8.08 -14.43 -15.31
C ALA A 69 9.25 -14.43 -14.33
N GLY A 70 9.20 -13.53 -13.35
CA GLY A 70 10.29 -13.31 -12.39
C GLY A 70 11.47 -12.49 -12.91
N SER A 71 11.39 -11.94 -14.14
CA SER A 71 12.43 -11.03 -14.66
C SER A 71 12.57 -9.79 -13.79
N LEU A 72 13.79 -9.54 -13.31
CA LEU A 72 14.08 -8.38 -12.48
C LEU A 72 14.18 -7.09 -13.31
N VAL A 73 13.22 -6.18 -13.14
CA VAL A 73 13.13 -4.93 -13.94
C VAL A 73 13.26 -3.65 -13.11
N THR A 74 13.90 -3.71 -11.93
CA THR A 74 14.04 -2.58 -11.00
C THR A 74 14.49 -1.27 -11.66
N GLY A 75 15.60 -1.31 -12.41
CA GLY A 75 16.15 -0.11 -13.06
C GLY A 75 15.25 0.43 -14.18
N LYS A 76 14.63 -0.48 -14.96
CA LYS A 76 13.68 -0.11 -16.02
C LYS A 76 12.43 0.55 -15.43
N MET A 77 11.88 -0.02 -14.36
CA MET A 77 10.74 0.51 -13.62
C MET A 77 11.03 1.91 -13.07
N ALA A 78 12.17 2.10 -12.39
CA ALA A 78 12.55 3.41 -11.86
C ALA A 78 12.75 4.46 -12.97
N ALA A 79 13.37 4.08 -14.09
CA ALA A 79 13.53 4.97 -15.24
C ALA A 79 12.19 5.33 -15.89
N ALA A 80 11.29 4.36 -16.04
CA ALA A 80 9.94 4.59 -16.58
C ALA A 80 9.15 5.56 -15.70
N LEU A 81 9.14 5.36 -14.38
CA LEU A 81 8.43 6.25 -13.45
C LEU A 81 8.97 7.69 -13.49
N ARG A 82 10.29 7.87 -13.61
CA ARG A 82 10.87 9.21 -13.83
C ARG A 82 10.39 9.84 -15.15
N ARG A 83 10.31 9.05 -16.23
CA ARG A 83 9.83 9.51 -17.53
C ARG A 83 8.34 9.81 -17.56
N LEU A 84 7.55 9.18 -16.68
CA LEU A 84 6.12 9.45 -16.52
C LEU A 84 5.83 10.78 -15.81
N GLY A 85 6.83 11.40 -15.18
CA GLY A 85 6.70 12.72 -14.56
C GLY A 85 6.64 12.75 -13.04
N PHE A 86 6.90 11.63 -12.35
CA PHE A 86 7.03 11.65 -10.88
C PHE A 86 8.27 12.45 -10.45
N ASP A 87 8.11 13.37 -9.50
CA ASP A 87 9.21 14.17 -8.95
C ASP A 87 10.26 13.30 -8.24
N LYS A 88 9.78 12.26 -7.55
CA LYS A 88 10.63 11.29 -6.85
C LYS A 88 10.09 9.87 -6.93
N VAL A 89 11.02 8.95 -7.13
CA VAL A 89 10.78 7.51 -7.14
C VAL A 89 11.50 6.89 -5.96
N PHE A 90 10.76 6.26 -5.07
CA PHE A 90 11.25 5.54 -3.92
C PHE A 90 10.81 4.07 -3.92
N ASP A 91 11.45 3.32 -3.03
CA ASP A 91 11.24 1.90 -2.84
C ASP A 91 10.54 1.66 -1.51
N THR A 92 9.41 0.95 -1.51
CA THR A 92 8.73 0.55 -0.27
C THR A 92 9.59 -0.44 0.54
N GLN A 93 10.61 -1.07 -0.05
CA GLN A 93 11.58 -1.88 0.70
C GLN A 93 12.21 -1.10 1.86
N PHE A 94 12.50 0.19 1.67
CA PHE A 94 13.06 1.03 2.74
C PHE A 94 12.17 1.05 3.99
N THR A 95 10.86 1.14 3.81
CA THR A 95 9.93 1.10 4.95
C THR A 95 9.49 -0.30 5.34
N ALA A 96 9.77 -1.32 4.52
CA ALA A 96 9.71 -2.71 4.97
C ALA A 96 10.79 -2.95 6.03
N ASP A 97 12.01 -2.44 5.84
CA ASP A 97 13.05 -2.48 6.87
C ASP A 97 12.62 -1.71 8.13
N LEU A 98 11.97 -0.55 7.98
CA LEU A 98 11.40 0.18 9.11
C LEU A 98 10.31 -0.64 9.84
N THR A 99 9.45 -1.34 9.10
CA THR A 99 8.46 -2.24 9.70
C THR A 99 9.13 -3.32 10.52
N ILE A 100 10.21 -3.94 10.02
CA ILE A 100 10.96 -4.95 10.78
C ILE A 100 11.60 -4.37 12.04
N MET A 101 12.14 -3.15 11.97
CA MET A 101 12.72 -2.49 13.14
C MET A 101 11.67 -2.28 14.25
N GLU A 102 10.50 -1.75 13.90
CA GLU A 102 9.42 -1.50 14.86
C GLU A 102 8.76 -2.79 15.35
N GLU A 103 8.42 -3.70 14.44
CA GLU A 103 7.73 -4.95 14.75
C GLU A 103 8.63 -5.92 15.51
N GLY A 104 9.93 -5.96 15.17
CA GLY A 104 10.93 -6.71 15.93
C GLY A 104 11.12 -6.15 17.34
N HIS A 105 11.16 -4.82 17.49
CA HIS A 105 11.21 -4.18 18.80
C HIS A 105 9.95 -4.47 19.63
N GLU A 106 8.78 -4.40 19.01
CA GLU A 106 7.50 -4.73 19.64
C GLU A 106 7.47 -6.18 20.13
N LEU A 107 7.92 -7.13 19.30
CA LEU A 107 7.99 -8.54 19.66
C LEU A 107 8.87 -8.76 20.89
N ILE A 108 10.08 -8.18 20.90
CA ILE A 108 11.00 -8.28 22.04
C ILE A 108 10.36 -7.70 23.30
N LYS A 109 9.68 -6.56 23.18
CA LYS A 109 8.96 -5.93 24.29
C LYS A 109 7.83 -6.83 24.83
N ARG A 110 7.02 -7.43 23.95
CA ARG A 110 5.94 -8.35 24.35
C ARG A 110 6.50 -9.59 25.06
N ILE A 111 7.58 -10.18 24.55
CA ILE A 111 8.23 -11.34 25.19
C ILE A 111 8.76 -10.98 26.57
N LYS A 112 9.52 -9.88 26.70
CA LYS A 112 10.14 -9.48 27.98
C LYS A 112 9.11 -9.13 29.06
N ASN A 113 8.00 -8.51 28.66
CA ASN A 113 6.99 -8.00 29.58
C ASN A 113 5.79 -8.95 29.75
N LYS A 114 5.86 -10.18 29.22
CA LYS A 114 4.73 -11.14 29.21
C LYS A 114 3.44 -10.53 28.63
N GLY A 115 3.58 -9.72 27.57
CA GLY A 115 2.46 -9.15 26.82
C GLY A 115 1.74 -10.19 25.96
N THR A 116 0.73 -9.75 25.22
CA THR A 116 -0.14 -10.61 24.40
C THR A 116 0.66 -11.34 23.31
N LEU A 117 0.62 -12.67 23.35
CA LEU A 117 1.25 -13.59 22.41
C LEU A 117 0.27 -14.70 21.99
N PRO A 118 0.35 -15.23 20.74
CA PRO A 118 1.34 -14.90 19.71
C PRO A 118 1.15 -13.50 19.14
N MET A 119 2.24 -12.85 18.72
CA MET A 119 2.15 -11.61 17.94
C MET A 119 1.99 -11.96 16.46
N ILE A 120 1.03 -11.32 15.80
CA ILE A 120 0.65 -11.58 14.42
C ILE A 120 0.93 -10.33 13.59
N THR A 121 1.48 -10.51 12.39
CA THR A 121 1.81 -9.39 11.51
C THR A 121 0.60 -8.58 11.07
N SER A 122 0.77 -7.26 10.95
CA SER A 122 -0.30 -6.32 10.59
C SER A 122 -0.20 -5.75 9.15
N CYS A 123 0.82 -6.13 8.39
CA CYS A 123 1.17 -5.47 7.13
C CYS A 123 0.24 -5.80 5.93
N SER A 124 -0.54 -6.88 6.01
CA SER A 124 -1.46 -7.34 4.97
C SER A 124 -2.87 -6.82 5.23
N PRO A 125 -3.39 -5.85 4.45
CA PRO A 125 -4.70 -5.27 4.70
C PRO A 125 -5.86 -6.25 4.48
N GLY A 126 -5.68 -7.26 3.62
CA GLY A 126 -6.65 -8.35 3.48
C GLY A 126 -6.76 -9.20 4.75
N TRP A 127 -5.63 -9.44 5.41
CA TRP A 127 -5.60 -10.11 6.72
C TRP A 127 -6.23 -9.22 7.81
N ILE A 128 -5.89 -7.93 7.85
CA ILE A 128 -6.48 -6.99 8.80
C ILE A 128 -8.01 -6.98 8.68
N LYS A 129 -8.55 -6.88 7.46
CA LYS A 129 -9.99 -6.90 7.25
C LYS A 129 -10.62 -8.24 7.63
N TYR A 130 -9.90 -9.36 7.40
CA TYR A 130 -10.35 -10.69 7.80
C TYR A 130 -10.48 -10.83 9.33
N ILE A 131 -9.43 -10.48 10.08
CA ILE A 131 -9.47 -10.58 11.54
C ILE A 131 -10.48 -9.61 12.15
N GLU A 132 -10.64 -8.41 11.58
CA GLU A 132 -11.70 -7.45 11.99
C GLU A 132 -13.12 -8.03 11.81
N HIS A 133 -13.37 -8.80 10.74
CA HIS A 133 -14.68 -9.40 10.48
C HIS A 133 -14.95 -10.66 11.32
N PHE A 134 -13.98 -11.56 11.39
CA PHE A 134 -14.22 -12.92 11.89
C PHE A 134 -13.65 -13.17 13.30
N PHE A 135 -12.67 -12.38 13.73
CA PHE A 135 -11.90 -12.62 14.94
C PHE A 135 -11.61 -11.32 15.73
N PRO A 136 -12.60 -10.44 15.96
CA PRO A 136 -12.38 -9.12 16.58
C PRO A 136 -11.83 -9.20 18.01
N ASN A 137 -12.08 -10.31 18.72
CA ASN A 137 -11.53 -10.54 20.06
C ASN A 137 -10.02 -10.79 20.07
N TYR A 138 -9.39 -10.99 18.91
CA TYR A 138 -7.96 -11.27 18.77
C TYR A 138 -7.16 -10.09 18.23
N LEU A 139 -7.75 -8.88 18.12
CA LEU A 139 -7.06 -7.72 17.58
C LEU A 139 -5.80 -7.32 18.37
N GLU A 140 -5.76 -7.60 19.69
CA GLU A 140 -4.57 -7.35 20.52
C GLU A 140 -3.35 -8.20 20.13
N HIS A 141 -3.56 -9.31 19.40
CA HIS A 141 -2.47 -10.12 18.87
C HIS A 141 -1.79 -9.46 17.67
N LEU A 142 -2.43 -8.53 16.97
CA LEU A 142 -1.80 -7.83 15.85
C LEU A 142 -0.66 -6.94 16.32
N SER A 143 0.41 -6.88 15.53
CA SER A 143 1.42 -5.84 15.70
C SER A 143 0.76 -4.46 15.56
N THR A 144 1.17 -3.54 16.42
CA THR A 144 0.75 -2.14 16.38
C THR A 144 1.37 -1.36 15.22
N CYS A 145 2.35 -1.96 14.53
CA CYS A 145 3.03 -1.36 13.39
C CYS A 145 2.06 -1.08 12.23
N LYS A 146 2.25 0.06 11.59
CA LYS A 146 1.70 0.33 10.26
C LYS A 146 2.33 -0.61 9.23
N SER A 147 1.64 -0.85 8.11
CA SER A 147 2.29 -1.55 6.99
C SER A 147 3.39 -0.71 6.34
N PRO A 148 4.32 -1.32 5.57
CA PRO A 148 5.36 -0.58 4.86
C PRO A 148 4.82 0.56 3.98
N GLN A 149 3.65 0.35 3.35
CA GLN A 149 2.99 1.38 2.54
C GLN A 149 2.65 2.62 3.37
N GLN A 150 2.03 2.41 4.53
CA GLN A 150 1.54 3.49 5.39
C GLN A 150 2.67 4.13 6.18
N MET A 151 3.66 3.33 6.61
CA MET A 151 4.91 3.85 7.15
C MET A 151 5.60 4.78 6.16
N PHE A 152 5.69 4.40 4.87
CA PHE A 152 6.26 5.26 3.84
C PHE A 152 5.50 6.57 3.71
N GLY A 153 4.18 6.51 3.59
CA GLY A 153 3.34 7.71 3.48
C GLY A 153 3.55 8.68 4.64
N ALA A 154 3.54 8.15 5.86
CA ALA A 154 3.77 8.93 7.07
C ALA A 154 5.16 9.59 7.08
N ILE A 155 6.24 8.86 6.80
CA ILE A 155 7.60 9.44 6.79
C ILE A 155 7.83 10.37 5.60
N ALA A 156 7.18 10.12 4.46
CA ALA A 156 7.28 10.96 3.27
C ALA A 156 6.70 12.35 3.56
N LYS A 157 5.51 12.41 4.16
CA LYS A 157 4.82 13.66 4.51
C LYS A 157 5.30 14.29 5.82
N THR A 158 6.25 13.70 6.52
CA THR A 158 6.83 14.28 7.75
C THR A 158 8.33 14.52 7.56
N TYR A 159 9.14 13.48 7.76
CA TYR A 159 10.60 13.54 7.68
C TYR A 159 11.09 14.02 6.31
N TYR A 160 10.61 13.41 5.22
CA TYR A 160 11.09 13.75 3.88
C TYR A 160 10.62 15.14 3.45
N ALA A 161 9.34 15.47 3.68
CA ALA A 161 8.77 16.80 3.46
C ALA A 161 9.63 17.92 4.06
N GLN A 162 9.99 17.78 5.35
CA GLN A 162 10.88 18.71 6.04
C GLN A 162 12.27 18.78 5.38
N LYS A 163 12.85 17.62 5.03
CA LYS A 163 14.19 17.53 4.43
C LYS A 163 14.29 18.25 3.08
N ILE A 164 13.21 18.26 2.30
CA ILE A 164 13.18 18.93 0.98
C ILE A 164 12.47 20.30 1.01
N ASN A 165 12.07 20.77 2.20
CA ASN A 165 11.33 22.02 2.39
C ASN A 165 10.05 22.11 1.53
N VAL A 166 9.28 21.01 1.47
CA VAL A 166 7.97 20.95 0.83
C VAL A 166 6.92 20.76 1.91
N LYS A 167 5.79 21.47 1.80
CA LYS A 167 4.70 21.32 2.76
C LYS A 167 4.01 19.96 2.60
N PRO A 168 3.60 19.29 3.68
CA PRO A 168 2.88 18.01 3.60
C PRO A 168 1.58 18.09 2.77
N GLU A 169 0.90 19.24 2.76
CA GLU A 169 -0.33 19.51 1.99
C GLU A 169 -0.12 19.52 0.47
N ASP A 170 1.10 19.85 0.03
CA ASP A 170 1.50 19.93 -1.37
C ASP A 170 2.05 18.59 -1.88
N MET A 171 2.35 17.64 -0.99
CA MET A 171 2.82 16.31 -1.37
C MET A 171 1.66 15.40 -1.77
N TYR A 172 1.86 14.66 -2.87
CA TYR A 172 0.94 13.62 -3.33
C TYR A 172 1.69 12.29 -3.42
N ILE A 173 1.37 11.35 -2.55
CA ILE A 173 2.04 10.06 -2.41
C ILE A 173 1.24 8.99 -3.15
N VAL A 174 1.86 8.43 -4.19
CA VAL A 174 1.34 7.31 -4.96
C VAL A 174 2.06 6.03 -4.54
N SER A 175 1.34 4.96 -4.29
CA SER A 175 1.94 3.64 -4.12
C SER A 175 1.60 2.71 -5.29
N ILE A 176 2.57 1.95 -5.78
CA ILE A 176 2.35 0.90 -6.78
C ILE A 176 2.48 -0.44 -6.06
N MET A 177 1.39 -1.20 -6.02
CA MET A 177 1.24 -2.37 -5.16
C MET A 177 0.70 -3.56 -5.95
N PRO A 178 1.17 -4.80 -5.69
CA PRO A 178 0.61 -6.02 -6.28
C PRO A 178 -0.72 -6.43 -5.62
N CYS A 179 -1.43 -5.52 -4.97
CA CYS A 179 -2.53 -5.83 -4.07
C CYS A 179 -3.65 -4.79 -4.15
N VAL A 180 -4.89 -5.25 -4.35
CA VAL A 180 -6.07 -4.38 -4.38
C VAL A 180 -6.46 -3.89 -2.98
N ALA A 181 -6.29 -4.73 -1.94
CA ALA A 181 -6.61 -4.36 -0.56
C ALA A 181 -5.76 -3.17 -0.05
N LYS A 182 -4.60 -2.90 -0.65
CA LYS A 182 -3.79 -1.71 -0.35
C LYS A 182 -4.50 -0.39 -0.68
N LYS A 183 -5.42 -0.38 -1.66
CA LYS A 183 -6.31 0.77 -1.95
C LYS A 183 -7.26 1.04 -0.78
N PHE A 184 -7.81 -0.01 -0.18
CA PHE A 184 -8.65 0.12 1.02
C PHE A 184 -7.84 0.63 2.22
N GLU A 185 -6.65 0.07 2.44
CA GLU A 185 -5.76 0.52 3.51
C GLU A 185 -5.42 2.00 3.40
N ALA A 186 -5.12 2.48 2.19
CA ALA A 186 -4.85 3.88 1.90
C ALA A 186 -6.04 4.81 2.15
N GLN A 187 -7.26 4.30 2.29
CA GLN A 187 -8.46 5.10 2.54
C GLN A 187 -8.95 5.01 3.99
N ARG A 188 -8.23 4.28 4.86
CA ARG A 188 -8.59 4.19 6.28
C ARG A 188 -8.50 5.57 6.95
N PRO A 189 -9.55 6.05 7.66
CA PRO A 189 -9.58 7.40 8.23
C PRO A 189 -8.46 7.73 9.23
N GLU A 190 -7.87 6.71 9.85
CA GLU A 190 -6.75 6.81 10.78
C GLU A 190 -5.38 6.93 10.10
N MET A 191 -5.27 6.67 8.79
CA MET A 191 -4.01 6.73 8.03
C MET A 191 -3.69 8.17 7.61
N LYS A 192 -3.46 9.02 8.61
CA LYS A 192 -3.24 10.46 8.47
C LYS A 192 -2.26 11.03 9.50
N ALA A 193 -1.15 10.33 9.74
CA ALA A 193 -0.21 10.69 10.81
C ALA A 193 0.42 12.08 10.62
N SER A 194 0.52 12.56 9.37
CA SER A 194 1.00 13.90 9.04
C SER A 194 -0.06 15.02 9.17
N GLY A 195 -1.30 14.68 9.54
CA GLY A 195 -2.47 15.57 9.41
C GLY A 195 -3.14 15.52 8.04
N PHE A 196 -2.47 14.93 7.05
CA PHE A 196 -2.98 14.63 5.71
C PHE A 196 -2.94 13.13 5.47
N GLN A 197 -3.69 12.64 4.48
CA GLN A 197 -3.70 11.23 4.11
C GLN A 197 -2.26 10.72 3.89
N ASP A 198 -1.87 9.61 4.51
CA ASP A 198 -0.49 9.11 4.44
C ASP A 198 -0.13 8.70 2.99
N VAL A 199 -1.05 8.00 2.31
CA VAL A 199 -0.95 7.63 0.89
C VAL A 199 -2.19 8.11 0.17
N ASP A 200 -2.01 8.93 -0.86
CA ASP A 200 -3.12 9.60 -1.56
C ASP A 200 -3.74 8.72 -2.65
N ALA A 201 -2.91 7.96 -3.39
CA ALA A 201 -3.37 7.03 -4.41
C ALA A 201 -2.60 5.72 -4.38
N VAL A 202 -3.27 4.64 -4.80
CA VAL A 202 -2.66 3.31 -4.95
C VAL A 202 -2.97 2.80 -6.35
N LEU A 203 -1.93 2.47 -7.10
CA LEU A 203 -1.99 1.80 -8.39
C LEU A 203 -1.63 0.32 -8.24
N THR A 204 -2.18 -0.51 -9.11
CA THR A 204 -1.83 -1.92 -9.21
C THR A 204 -0.61 -2.11 -10.11
N THR A 205 -0.10 -3.34 -10.19
CA THR A 205 0.92 -3.71 -11.20
C THR A 205 0.38 -3.67 -12.64
N ARG A 206 -0.92 -3.92 -12.80
CA ARG A 206 -1.68 -3.77 -14.05
C ARG A 206 -2.07 -2.32 -14.28
#